data_AF-J1H6X8-F1
#
_entry.id   AF-J1H6X8-F1
#
_cell.length_a   1.000
_cell.length_b   1.000
_cell.length_c   1.000
_cell.angle_alpha   90.00
_cell.angle_beta   90.00
_cell.angle_gamma   90.00
#
_symmetry.space_group_name_H-M   'P 1'
#
loop_
_entity.id
_entity.type
_entity.pdbx_description
1 polymer ?
#
loop_
_entity_poly.entity_id
_entity_poly.type
_entity_poly.pdbx_seq_one_letter_code
_entity_poly.pdbx_strand_id
1 'polypeptide(L)'
;MLRKALESHPTLKGVCADAGYRKTFVAAVSEFGLKIDISDRIKPNEWQILPKRWRVERTFGWMSHSRRLSKDYEIRTLSAAAIVILSHISILLKRF
;
A
#
# COMPACT_ATOMS: atom_id res chain seq x y z
N MET A 1 -10.73 6.84 6.97
CA MET A 1 -10.05 5.66 6.39
C MET A 1 -9.46 4.75 7.47
N LEU A 2 -8.60 5.28 8.36
CA LEU A 2 -7.94 4.50 9.41
C LEU A 2 -8.91 3.86 10.42
N ARG A 3 -9.91 4.62 10.88
CA ARG A 3 -10.99 4.12 11.74
C ARG A 3 -11.72 2.91 11.15
N LYS A 4 -12.13 2.99 9.88
CA LYS A 4 -12.77 1.89 9.16
C LYS A 4 -11.86 0.66 9.04
N ALA A 5 -10.56 0.87 8.87
CA ALA A 5 -9.59 -0.22 8.82
C ALA A 5 -9.46 -0.92 10.18
N LEU A 6 -9.48 -0.18 11.30
CA LEU A 6 -9.49 -0.72 12.65
C LEU A 6 -10.77 -1.48 12.98
N GLU A 7 -11.93 -0.94 12.58
CA GLU A 7 -13.22 -1.62 12.72
C GLU A 7 -13.25 -2.95 11.94
N SER A 8 -12.66 -2.97 10.73
CA SER A 8 -12.62 -4.16 9.89
C SER A 8 -11.56 -5.18 10.33
N HIS A 9 -10.48 -4.71 10.97
CA HIS A 9 -9.32 -5.54 11.37
C HIS A 9 -8.86 -5.15 12.78
N PRO A 10 -9.50 -5.68 13.84
CA PRO A 10 -9.19 -5.32 15.22
C PRO A 10 -7.80 -5.77 15.69
N THR A 11 -7.16 -6.73 15.00
CA THR A 11 -5.84 -7.28 15.34
C THR A 11 -4.65 -6.47 14.80
N LEU A 12 -4.91 -5.28 14.26
CA LEU A 12 -3.91 -4.47 13.57
C LEU A 12 -2.89 -3.88 14.57
N LYS A 13 -1.63 -4.31 14.47
CA LYS A 13 -0.58 -3.97 15.46
C LYS A 13 0.10 -2.62 15.24
N GLY A 14 -0.06 -2.04 14.05
CA GLY A 14 0.61 -0.79 13.68
C GLY A 14 0.54 -0.50 12.19
N VAL A 15 1.00 0.68 11.82
CA VAL A 15 0.89 1.25 10.47
C VAL A 15 2.28 1.63 9.96
N CYS A 16 2.51 1.43 8.66
CA CYS A 16 3.71 1.93 7.99
C CYS A 16 3.33 3.03 7.01
N ALA A 17 4.15 4.07 6.93
CA ALA A 17 3.95 5.19 6.02
C ALA A 17 5.27 5.65 5.42
N ASP A 18 5.20 6.31 4.25
CA ASP A 18 6.36 6.98 3.65
C ASP A 18 6.61 8.34 4.33
N ALA A 19 7.83 8.85 4.23
CA ALA A 19 8.26 10.15 4.76
C ALA A 19 7.37 11.33 4.35
N GLY A 20 6.64 11.24 3.23
CA GLY A 20 5.65 12.25 2.83
C GLY A 20 4.51 12.47 3.84
N TYR A 21 4.27 11.52 4.75
CA TYR A 21 3.13 11.53 5.69
C TYR A 21 3.50 11.96 7.12
N ARG A 22 4.71 12.48 7.37
CA ARG A 22 5.25 12.72 8.73
C ARG A 22 4.44 13.61 9.69
N LYS A 23 3.54 14.48 9.22
CA LYS A 23 2.86 15.47 10.08
C LYS A 23 1.45 15.04 10.47
N THR A 24 0.50 15.26 9.57
CA THR A 24 -0.93 15.06 9.81
C THR A 24 -1.29 13.60 10.05
N PHE A 25 -0.65 12.68 9.31
CA PHE A 25 -0.91 11.26 9.44
C PHE A 25 -0.38 10.69 10.76
N VAL A 26 0.78 11.17 11.23
CA VAL A 26 1.37 10.71 12.49
C VAL A 26 0.49 11.10 13.67
N ALA A 27 0.04 12.36 13.70
CA ALA A 27 -0.89 12.84 14.72
C ALA A 27 -2.19 12.03 14.71
N ALA A 28 -2.78 11.83 13.52
CA ALA A 28 -4.02 11.07 13.38
C ALA A 28 -3.89 9.60 13.82
N VAL A 29 -2.75 8.95 13.58
CA VAL A 29 -2.56 7.53 13.98
C VAL A 29 -2.22 7.42 15.47
N SER A 30 -1.53 8.41 16.04
CA SER A 30 -1.22 8.46 17.48
C SER A 30 -2.49 8.56 18.34
N GLU A 31 -3.55 9.19 17.83
CA GLU A 31 -4.86 9.26 18.49
C GLU A 31 -5.47 7.86 18.75
N PHE A 32 -5.13 6.88 17.92
CA PHE A 32 -5.59 5.49 18.05
C PHE A 32 -4.61 4.58 18.81
N GLY A 33 -3.52 5.12 19.38
CA GLY A 33 -2.54 4.34 20.16
C GLY A 33 -1.74 3.31 19.36
N LEU A 34 -1.70 3.43 18.03
CA LEU A 34 -0.99 2.50 17.15
C LEU A 34 0.47 2.89 16.97
N LYS A 35 1.35 1.89 16.83
CA LYS A 35 2.74 2.10 16.43
C LYS A 35 2.82 2.51 14.96
N ILE A 36 3.61 3.54 14.68
CA ILE A 36 3.84 4.06 13.32
C ILE A 36 5.30 3.87 12.98
N ASP A 37 5.55 3.25 11.83
CA ASP A 37 6.88 3.10 11.27
C ASP A 37 6.97 3.92 9.98
N ILE A 38 7.68 5.05 10.04
CA ILE A 38 7.86 5.95 8.92
C ILE A 38 9.13 5.53 8.18
N SER A 39 8.97 5.12 6.93
CA SER A 39 10.10 4.89 6.05
C SER A 39 10.68 6.25 5.64
N ASP A 40 11.79 6.62 6.28
CA ASP A 40 12.49 7.85 5.98
C ASP A 40 13.11 7.85 4.58
N ARG A 41 13.26 9.06 4.02
CA ARG A 41 13.95 9.23 2.74
C ARG A 41 15.38 8.74 2.91
N ILE A 42 15.74 7.75 2.09
CA ILE A 42 17.08 7.19 2.00
C ILE A 42 18.09 8.35 1.93
N LYS A 43 19.15 8.31 2.73
CA LYS A 43 20.21 9.31 2.69
C LYS A 43 20.64 9.51 1.23
N PRO A 44 20.82 10.75 0.76
CA PRO A 44 21.01 11.03 -0.67
C PRO A 44 22.22 10.31 -1.31
N ASN A 45 23.17 9.82 -0.50
CA ASN A 45 24.43 9.23 -0.98
C ASN A 45 24.65 7.77 -0.52
N GLU A 46 23.67 7.10 0.08
CA GLU A 46 23.81 5.70 0.53
C GLU A 46 22.61 4.88 0.09
N TRP A 47 22.84 3.74 -0.57
CA TRP A 47 21.75 2.79 -0.85
C TRP A 47 21.38 2.00 0.40
N GLN A 48 20.08 1.92 0.70
CA GLN A 48 19.57 1.13 1.81
C GLN A 48 18.32 0.33 1.39
N ILE A 49 18.22 -0.89 1.91
CA ILE A 49 17.06 -1.76 1.67
C ILE A 49 15.93 -1.31 2.58
N LEU A 50 14.80 -0.87 1.99
CA LEU A 50 13.55 -0.63 2.69
C LEU A 50 12.64 -1.87 2.61
N PRO A 51 12.63 -2.75 3.62
CA PRO A 51 12.06 -4.11 3.49
C PRO A 51 10.56 -4.14 3.18
N LYS A 52 9.78 -3.13 3.58
CA LYS A 52 8.35 -3.04 3.22
C LYS A 52 8.12 -2.43 1.84
N ARG A 53 8.88 -1.41 1.45
CA ARG A 53 8.73 -0.70 0.18
C ARG A 53 8.87 -1.64 -1.02
N TRP A 54 9.94 -2.44 -1.03
CA TRP A 54 10.22 -3.37 -2.12
C TRP A 54 9.14 -4.44 -2.32
N ARG A 55 8.48 -4.88 -1.24
CA ARG A 55 7.36 -5.83 -1.37
C ARG A 55 6.17 -5.19 -2.07
N VAL A 56 5.82 -3.98 -1.66
CA VAL A 56 4.69 -3.21 -2.22
C VAL A 56 4.94 -2.87 -3.68
N GLU A 57 6.10 -2.26 -3.98
CA GLU A 57 6.48 -1.87 -5.35
C GLU A 57 6.57 -3.08 -6.28
N ARG A 58 7.10 -4.22 -5.80
CA ARG A 58 7.14 -5.47 -6.57
C ARG A 58 5.74 -5.95 -6.94
N THR A 59 4.78 -5.93 -6.00
CA THR A 59 3.39 -6.30 -6.30
C THR A 59 2.79 -5.39 -7.37
N PHE A 60 3.04 -4.07 -7.30
CA PHE A 60 2.61 -3.13 -8.35
C PHE A 60 3.29 -3.39 -9.69
N GLY A 61 4.60 -3.67 -9.71
CA GLY A 61 5.32 -4.03 -10.93
C GLY A 61 4.81 -5.31 -11.59
N TRP A 62 4.37 -6.30 -10.81
CA TRP A 62 3.70 -7.48 -11.36
C TRP A 62 2.34 -7.12 -11.97
N MET A 63 1.56 -6.25 -11.31
CA MET A 63 0.27 -5.78 -11.84
C MET A 63 0.39 -4.98 -13.13
N SER A 64 1.54 -4.39 -13.45
CA SER A 64 1.79 -3.75 -14.75
C SER A 64 1.65 -4.68 -15.95
N HIS A 65 1.72 -6.01 -15.76
CA HIS A 65 1.47 -7.00 -16.81
C HIS A 65 -0.03 -7.22 -17.08
N SER A 66 -0.90 -6.73 -16.21
CA SER A 66 -2.35 -6.71 -16.46
C SER A 66 -2.65 -5.55 -17.41
N ARG A 67 -2.92 -5.87 -18.69
CA ARG A 67 -3.18 -4.86 -19.73
C ARG A 67 -4.29 -3.88 -19.35
N ARG A 68 -5.31 -4.33 -18.60
CA ARG A 68 -6.42 -3.48 -18.13
C ARG A 68 -5.99 -2.44 -17.08
N LEU A 69 -4.85 -2.62 -16.42
CA LEU A 69 -4.28 -1.65 -15.48
C LEU A 69 -3.27 -0.69 -16.14
N SER A 70 -2.98 -0.86 -17.43
CA SER A 70 -1.99 -0.02 -18.15
C SER A 70 -2.46 1.42 -18.35
N LYS A 71 -3.78 1.63 -18.46
CA LYS A 71 -4.43 2.93 -18.59
C LYS A 71 -5.71 2.92 -17.75
N ASP A 72 -6.22 4.11 -17.46
CA ASP A 72 -7.52 4.25 -16.82
C ASP A 72 -8.62 4.01 -17.86
N TYR A 73 -9.04 2.75 -17.98
CA TYR A 73 -10.11 2.33 -18.88
C TYR A 73 -11.48 2.36 -18.22
N GLU A 74 -11.53 2.36 -16.89
CA GLU A 74 -12.76 2.08 -16.15
C GLU A 74 -13.43 3.39 -15.74
N ILE A 75 -14.64 3.64 -16.26
CA ILE A 75 -15.39 4.89 -15.97
C ILE A 75 -15.85 4.95 -14.50
N ARG A 76 -16.14 3.79 -13.90
CA ARG A 76 -16.63 3.68 -12.52
C ARG A 76 -15.50 3.24 -11.60
N THR A 77 -15.40 3.91 -10.45
CA THR A 77 -14.45 3.57 -9.38
C THR A 77 -14.61 2.14 -8.88
N LEU A 78 -15.85 1.63 -8.83
CA LEU A 78 -16.14 0.24 -8.47
C LEU A 78 -15.55 -0.75 -9.47
N SER A 79 -15.65 -0.47 -10.76
CA SER A 79 -15.06 -1.31 -11.81
C SER A 79 -13.54 -1.27 -11.75
N ALA A 80 -12.95 -0.08 -11.58
CA ALA A 80 -11.50 0.07 -11.41
C ALA A 80 -10.98 -0.76 -10.22
N ALA A 81 -11.66 -0.67 -9.07
CA ALA A 81 -11.31 -1.45 -7.88
C ALA A 81 -11.41 -2.97 -8.13
N ALA A 82 -12.46 -3.42 -8.83
CA ALA A 82 -12.63 -4.82 -9.19
C ALA A 82 -11.49 -5.33 -10.10
N ILE A 83 -11.06 -4.54 -11.08
CA ILE A 83 -9.94 -4.91 -11.96
C ILE A 83 -8.63 -5.04 -11.20
N VAL A 84 -8.36 -4.17 -10.22
CA VAL A 84 -7.18 -4.29 -9.35
C VAL A 84 -7.20 -5.61 -8.58
N ILE A 85 -8.33 -5.96 -7.97
CA ILE A 85 -8.50 -7.21 -7.22
C ILE A 85 -8.31 -8.43 -8.14
N LEU A 86 -8.96 -8.44 -9.29
CA LEU A 86 -8.84 -9.54 -10.26
C LEU A 86 -7.41 -9.71 -10.77
N SER A 87 -6.71 -8.59 -11.01
CA SER A 87 -5.31 -8.61 -11.43
C SER A 87 -4.42 -9.21 -10.34
N HIS A 88 -4.66 -8.86 -9.08
CA HIS A 88 -3.93 -9.41 -7.94
C HIS A 88 -4.19 -10.92 -7.75
N ILE A 89 -5.46 -11.36 -7.80
CA ILE A 89 -5.84 -12.78 -7.72
C ILE A 89 -5.15 -13.58 -8.83
N SER A 90 -5.15 -13.06 -10.06
CA SER A 90 -4.48 -13.70 -11.20
C SER A 90 -2.96 -13.85 -11.00
N ILE A 91 -2.31 -12.91 -10.29
CA ILE A 91 -0.89 -13.02 -9.93
C ILE A 91 -0.68 -14.12 -8.89
N LEU A 92 -1.56 -14.20 -7.88
CA LEU A 92 -1.48 -15.22 -6.83
C LEU A 92 -1.66 -16.62 -7.42
N LEU A 93 -2.68 -16.83 -8.26
CA LEU A 93 -2.98 -18.11 -8.90
C LEU A 93 -1.90 -18.61 -9.88
N LYS A 94 -1.02 -17.73 -10.37
CA LYS A 94 0.10 -18.13 -11.24
C LYS A 94 1.37 -18.48 -10.46
N ARG A 95 1.42 -18.13 -9.18
CA ARG A 95 2.62 -18.26 -8.33
C ARG A 95 2.47 -19.35 -7.27
N PHE A 96 1.25 -19.65 -6.87
CA PHE A 96 0.88 -20.75 -5.98
C PHE A 96 0.14 -21.80 -6.80
#